data_AF-A0A645I1L1-F1
#
_entry.id   AF-A0A645I1L1-F1
#
_cell.length_a   1.000
_cell.length_b   1.000
_cell.length_c   1.000
_cell.angle_alpha   90.00
_cell.angle_beta   90.00
_cell.angle_gamma   90.00
#
_symmetry.space_group_name_H-M   'P 1'
#
loop_
_entity.id
_entity.type
_entity.pdbx_description
1 polymer ?
#
loop_
_entity_poly.entity_id
_entity_poly.type
_entity_poly.pdbx_seq_one_letter_code
_entity_poly.pdbx_strand_id
1 'polypeptide(L)' 'MRHELAYENHRWSDLKRTGLVKEVMTAHGQRIKELHPWVKATNNDGCYIIDDFRMIYAIPTREIDINNLLEQNPGY' A
#
# COMPACT_ATOMS: atom_id res chain seq x y z
N MET A 1 -17.50 4.15 -3.23
CA MET A 1 -18.18 4.00 -4.54
C MET A 1 -17.19 3.31 -5.45
N ARG A 2 -17.42 2.05 -5.87
CA ARG A 2 -16.41 1.25 -6.57
C ARG A 2 -16.62 1.12 -8.07
N HIS A 3 -17.88 1.10 -8.52
CA HIS A 3 -18.22 0.84 -9.93
C HIS A 3 -18.18 2.12 -10.76
N GLU A 4 -18.81 3.20 -10.30
CA GLU A 4 -18.87 4.47 -11.05
C GLU A 4 -17.50 5.08 -11.31
N LEU A 5 -16.59 5.01 -10.33
CA LEU A 5 -15.24 5.60 -10.41
C LEU A 5 -14.15 4.52 -10.61
N ALA A 6 -14.52 3.43 -11.28
CA ALA A 6 -13.56 2.38 -11.61
C ALA A 6 -12.49 2.93 -12.57
N TYR A 7 -11.23 2.56 -12.33
CA TYR A 7 -10.07 3.00 -13.13
C TYR A 7 -9.74 4.50 -13.08
N GLU A 8 -10.35 5.27 -12.17
CA GLU A 8 -10.08 6.69 -11.96
C GLU A 8 -9.21 6.97 -10.71
N ASN A 9 -8.41 6.00 -10.27
CA ASN A 9 -7.50 6.14 -9.13
C ASN A 9 -8.18 6.42 -7.75
N HIS A 10 -9.49 6.26 -7.63
CA HIS A 10 -10.20 6.45 -6.35
C HIS A 10 -10.03 5.28 -5.39
N ARG A 11 -9.82 4.06 -5.90
CA ARG A 11 -9.85 2.84 -5.09
C ARG A 11 -8.85 2.85 -3.95
N TRP A 12 -7.64 3.36 -4.18
CA TRP A 12 -6.60 3.41 -3.16
C TRP A 12 -6.96 4.36 -2.02
N SER A 13 -7.31 5.59 -2.35
CA SER A 13 -7.73 6.60 -1.37
C SER A 13 -8.98 6.16 -0.59
N ASP A 14 -9.94 5.53 -1.26
CA ASP A 14 -11.13 4.95 -0.62
C ASP A 14 -10.77 3.88 0.42
N LEU A 15 -9.86 2.96 0.09
CA LEU A 15 -9.44 1.93 1.04
C LEU A 15 -8.69 2.51 2.24
N LYS A 16 -7.83 3.51 2.01
CA LYS A 16 -7.08 4.18 3.09
C LYS A 16 -8.02 4.88 4.06
N ARG A 17 -8.93 5.72 3.56
CA ARG A 17 -9.84 6.50 4.42
C ARG A 17 -10.85 5.63 5.17
N THR A 18 -11.16 4.43 4.68
CA THR A 18 -12.06 3.49 5.37
C THR A 18 -11.32 2.48 6.25
N GLY A 19 -9.98 2.49 6.29
CA GLY A 19 -9.19 1.51 7.04
C GLY A 19 -9.25 0.09 6.49
N LEU A 20 -9.67 -0.10 5.24
CA LEU A 20 -9.92 -1.43 4.65
C LEU A 20 -8.74 -1.94 3.80
N VAL A 21 -7.63 -1.20 3.74
CA VAL A 21 -6.50 -1.54 2.86
C VAL A 21 -5.98 -2.95 3.13
N LYS A 22 -5.67 -3.26 4.40
CA LYS A 22 -5.08 -4.54 4.81
C LYS A 22 -5.98 -5.71 4.47
N GLU A 23 -7.24 -5.66 4.90
CA GLU A 23 -8.23 -6.70 4.61
C GLU A 23 -8.40 -6.95 3.11
N VAL A 24 -8.69 -5.89 2.33
CA VAL A 24 -9.02 -6.02 0.91
C VAL A 24 -7.81 -6.42 0.07
N MET A 25 -6.65 -5.80 0.32
CA MET A 25 -5.45 -6.07 -0.48
C MET A 25 -4.85 -7.44 -0.16
N THR A 26 -4.93 -7.90 1.10
CA THR A 26 -4.54 -9.27 1.47
C THR A 26 -5.45 -10.31 0.83
N ALA A 27 -6.77 -10.12 0.89
CA ALA A 27 -7.73 -11.03 0.24
C ALA A 27 -7.53 -11.07 -1.28
N HIS A 28 -7.26 -9.91 -1.91
CA HIS A 28 -6.92 -9.86 -3.33
C HIS A 28 -5.62 -10.62 -3.63
N GLY A 29 -4.58 -10.45 -2.81
CA GLY A 29 -3.31 -11.16 -2.97
C GLY A 29 -3.45 -12.68 -2.86
N GLN A 30 -4.29 -13.18 -1.94
CA GLN A 30 -4.60 -14.61 -1.82
C GLN A 30 -5.23 -15.13 -3.12
N ARG A 31 -6.27 -14.45 -3.62
CA ARG A 31 -6.93 -14.82 -4.88
C ARG A 31 -5.97 -14.83 -6.07
N ILE A 32 -5.06 -13.86 -6.15
CA ILE A 32 -4.08 -13.81 -7.25
C ILE A 32 -3.11 -14.99 -7.16
N LYS A 33 -2.64 -15.34 -5.96
CA LYS A 33 -1.75 -16.50 -5.76
C LYS A 33 -2.43 -17.82 -6.13
N GLU A 34 -3.72 -17.96 -5.86
CA GLU A 34 -4.53 -19.12 -6.28
C GLU A 34 -4.67 -19.22 -7.81
N LEU A 35 -5.00 -18.10 -8.46
CA LEU A 35 -5.20 -18.06 -9.93
C LEU A 35 -3.89 -18.15 -10.70
N HIS A 36 -2.80 -17.67 -10.12
CA HIS A 36 -1.50 -17.54 -10.76
C HIS A 36 -0.40 -18.13 -9.87
N PRO A 37 -0.23 -19.47 -9.82
CA PRO A 37 0.74 -20.12 -8.94
C PRO A 37 2.20 -19.74 -9.20
N TRP A 38 2.51 -19.16 -10.36
CA TRP A 38 3.83 -18.62 -10.71
C TRP A 38 4.10 -17.25 -10.09
N VAL A 39 3.07 -16.58 -9.53
CA VAL A 39 3.24 -15.52 -8.54
C VAL A 39 3.73 -16.20 -7.27
N LYS A 40 4.93 -16.77 -7.36
CA LYS A 40 5.64 -17.38 -6.26
C LYS A 40 5.75 -16.29 -5.22
N ALA A 41 5.15 -16.52 -4.06
CA ALA A 41 5.76 -16.03 -2.83
C ALA A 41 7.18 -16.59 -2.80
N THR A 42 8.16 -15.93 -3.44
CA THR A 42 9.57 -16.27 -3.20
C THR A 42 9.78 -16.26 -1.70
N ASN A 43 10.75 -17.01 -1.20
CA ASN A 43 10.96 -17.17 0.24
C ASN A 43 11.38 -15.84 0.94
N ASN A 44 11.24 -14.69 0.26
CA ASN A 44 11.46 -13.30 0.64
C ASN A 44 10.43 -12.31 0.02
N ASP A 45 9.25 -12.74 -0.42
CA ASP A 45 8.61 -12.14 -1.61
C ASP A 45 8.07 -10.71 -1.57
N GLY A 46 7.81 -10.08 -0.42
CA GLY A 46 7.26 -8.70 -0.38
C GLY A 46 5.88 -8.48 -1.05
N CYS A 47 5.41 -9.42 -1.87
CA CYS A 47 4.28 -9.28 -2.78
C CYS A 47 2.97 -9.50 -2.03
N TYR A 48 2.09 -8.51 -2.11
CA TYR A 48 0.88 -8.39 -1.29
C TYR A 48 1.16 -8.39 0.22
N ILE A 49 2.39 -8.04 0.64
CA ILE A 49 2.66 -7.68 2.04
C ILE A 49 2.20 -6.25 2.25
N ILE A 50 1.13 -6.12 3.02
CA ILE A 50 0.52 -4.84 3.36
C ILE A 50 0.97 -4.46 4.77
N ASP A 51 1.96 -3.58 4.81
CA ASP A 51 2.48 -3.00 6.05
C ASP A 51 1.82 -1.65 6.33
N ASP A 52 1.60 -1.36 7.60
CA ASP A 52 0.84 -0.19 8.07
C ASP A 52 1.63 1.10 7.79
N PHE A 53 2.98 1.06 7.77
CA PHE A 53 3.78 2.24 7.44
C PHE A 53 3.67 2.66 5.95
N ARG A 54 3.27 1.75 5.05
CA ARG A 54 3.11 2.05 3.61
C ARG A 54 1.83 2.81 3.26
N MET A 55 1.05 3.22 4.26
CA MET A 55 -0.21 3.95 4.07
C MET A 55 -0.01 5.44 3.80
N ILE A 56 1.11 6.00 4.25
CA ILE A 56 1.52 7.39 4.06
C ILE A 56 2.82 7.37 3.26
N TYR A 57 3.00 8.28 2.30
CA TYR A 57 4.23 8.33 1.51
C TYR A 57 5.38 8.89 2.34
N ALA A 58 6.60 8.43 2.07
CA ALA A 58 7.81 9.03 2.61
C ALA A 58 7.88 10.51 2.25
N ILE A 59 8.29 11.34 3.21
CA ILE A 59 8.70 12.71 2.92
C ILE A 59 10.05 12.61 2.18
N PRO A 60 10.24 13.34 1.06
CA PRO A 60 11.51 13.33 0.34
C PRO A 60 12.67 13.73 1.25
N THR A 61 13.77 12.98 1.22
CA THR A 61 14.93 13.19 2.10
C THR A 61 15.44 14.63 2.08
N ARG A 62 15.47 15.26 0.90
CA ARG A 62 15.86 16.66 0.73
C ARG A 62 15.07 17.62 1.63
N GLU A 63 13.77 17.39 1.83
CA GLU A 63 12.93 18.27 2.65
C GLU A 63 13.24 18.12 4.14
N ILE A 64 13.61 16.90 4.57
CA ILE A 64 14.09 16.61 5.93
C ILE A 64 15.46 17.28 6.16
N ASP A 65 16.37 17.16 5.19
CA ASP A 65 17.72 17.74 5.28
C ASP A 65 17.69 19.28 5.35
N ILE A 66 16.72 19.93 4.71
CA ILE A 66 16.57 21.38 4.69
C ILE A 66 15.89 21.89 5.97
N ASN A 67 14.89 21.17 6.48
CA ASN A 67 14.11 21.58 7.64
C ASN A 67 14.32 20.61 8.81
N ASN A 68 15.26 20.95 9.70
CA ASN A 68 15.59 20.15 10.88
C ASN A 68 14.44 19.98 11.91
N LEU A 69 13.32 20.69 11.74
CA LEU A 69 12.10 20.51 12.54
C LEU A 69 11.09 19.55 11.89
N LEU A 70 11.34 19.11 10.66
CA LEU A 70 10.48 18.19 9.93
C LEU A 70 10.89 16.74 10.25
N GLU A 71 10.00 16.01 10.91
CA GLU A 71 10.18 14.59 11.20
C GLU A 71 9.61 13.71 10.06
N GLN A 72 10.27 12.58 9.80
CA GLN A 72 9.82 11.61 8.81
C GLN A 72 8.55 10.89 9.28
N ASN A 73 7.74 10.44 8.31
CA ASN A 73 6.62 9.54 8.60
C ASN A 73 7.14 8.21 9.18
N PRO A 74 6.46 7.63 10.19
CA PRO A 74 6.93 6.40 10.83
C PRO A 74 7.21 5.28 9.82
N GLY A 75 8.35 4.61 9.96
CA GLY A 75 8.75 3.47 9.13
C GLY A 75 9.52 3.81 7.84
N TYR A 76 9.81 5.09 7.58
CA TYR A 76 10.65 5.56 6.48
C TYR A 76 11.96 6.19 6.95
#